data_AF-A0A497N2P4-F1
#
_entry.id   AF-A0A497N2P4-F1
#
_cell.length_a   1.000
_cell.length_b   1.000
_cell.length_c   1.000
_cell.angle_alpha   90.00
_cell.angle_beta   90.00
_cell.angle_gamma   90.00
#
_symmetry.space_group_name_H-M   'P 1'
#
loop_
_entity.id
_entity.type
_entity.pdbx_description
1 polymer ?
#
loop_
_entity_poly.entity_id
_entity_poly.type
_entity_poly.pdbx_seq_one_letter_code
_entity_poly.pdbx_strand_id
1 'polypeptide(L)'
;VFENNFKINELYVKILGKGVKEQVLEIKKLNESGVLTLVPRIVDFFEDLNAVVMERVKGYAFSKALFFYTLPVISSLYEDRILGYMRKIGSELGRLHRFTKKGMLRIGDMNLSLITEVKSSPYLCTLIGADLFESIQNKVEEIENERVPFVQIHRDPTPHNILVNGDDVFLVDFAFRLGASFEDTLAFSTGLELMENRLPFFSKFLLEKMKYLFFNHYEKSFHFPFEGNFWILLKLLRTLQQLIVYRRRSKNLKRYVIECIDKRYLLKRVKELSLKLNLR
;
A
#
# COMPACT_ATOMS: atom_id res chain seq x y z
N VAL A 1 12.15 -7.55 -46.28
CA VAL A 1 13.04 -7.24 -45.13
C VAL A 1 12.23 -6.43 -44.14
N PHE A 2 11.62 -7.10 -43.15
CA PHE A 2 10.97 -6.40 -42.04
C PHE A 2 12.03 -6.22 -40.96
N GLU A 3 12.72 -5.08 -40.98
CA GLU A 3 13.51 -4.62 -39.84
C GLU A 3 12.55 -4.20 -38.74
N ASN A 4 12.11 -5.16 -37.93
CA ASN A 4 11.53 -4.85 -36.63
C ASN A 4 12.67 -4.32 -35.75
N ASN A 5 12.85 -3.01 -35.77
CA ASN A 5 13.61 -2.27 -34.78
C ASN A 5 12.95 -2.42 -33.40
N PHE A 6 13.12 -3.58 -32.77
CA PHE A 6 12.89 -3.73 -31.34
C PHE A 6 14.01 -2.94 -30.65
N LYS A 7 13.74 -1.67 -30.32
CA LYS A 7 14.44 -1.05 -29.21
C LYS A 7 14.16 -1.95 -28.00
N ILE A 8 15.16 -2.73 -27.59
CA ILE A 8 15.10 -3.46 -26.33
C ILE A 8 14.98 -2.38 -25.26
N ASN A 9 13.76 -2.16 -24.78
CA ASN A 9 13.55 -1.42 -23.54
C ASN A 9 14.41 -2.11 -22.48
N GLU A 10 15.18 -1.35 -21.71
CA GLU A 10 16.03 -1.91 -20.67
C GLU A 10 15.21 -2.89 -19.82
N LEU A 11 15.76 -4.07 -19.51
CA LEU A 11 15.06 -5.10 -18.76
C LEU A 11 15.44 -5.02 -17.28
N TYR A 12 14.49 -5.35 -16.42
CA TYR A 12 14.70 -5.48 -14.98
C TYR A 12 14.43 -6.93 -14.56
N VAL A 13 15.39 -7.52 -13.86
CA VAL A 13 15.29 -8.90 -13.35
C VAL A 13 15.10 -8.85 -11.83
N LYS A 14 14.09 -9.54 -11.34
CA LYS A 14 13.81 -9.69 -9.90
C LYS A 14 13.80 -11.17 -9.53
N ILE A 15 14.66 -11.56 -8.60
CA ILE A 15 14.62 -12.88 -7.97
C ILE A 15 13.52 -12.87 -6.91
N LEU A 16 12.66 -13.88 -6.94
CA LEU A 16 11.48 -13.98 -6.09
C LEU A 16 11.68 -15.01 -4.96
N GLY A 17 10.80 -14.94 -3.96
CA GLY A 17 10.66 -15.99 -2.94
C GLY A 17 9.95 -17.22 -3.50
N LYS A 18 10.16 -18.40 -2.91
CA LYS A 18 9.57 -19.67 -3.38
C LYS A 18 8.04 -19.60 -3.42
N GLY A 19 7.43 -20.31 -4.37
CA GLY A 19 5.98 -20.54 -4.40
C GLY A 19 5.13 -19.41 -4.98
N VAL A 20 5.71 -18.51 -5.79
CA VAL A 20 4.98 -17.38 -6.41
C VAL A 20 4.69 -17.55 -7.90
N LYS A 21 5.07 -18.70 -8.49
CA LYS A 21 4.96 -18.97 -9.94
C LYS A 21 3.55 -18.72 -10.46
N GLU A 22 2.54 -19.28 -9.81
CA GLU A 22 1.14 -19.15 -10.24
C GLU A 22 0.68 -17.69 -10.24
N GLN A 23 1.09 -16.93 -9.22
CA GLN A 23 0.73 -15.51 -9.09
C GLN A 23 1.41 -14.68 -10.17
N VAL A 24 2.69 -14.93 -10.46
CA VAL A 24 3.43 -14.26 -11.55
C VAL A 24 2.78 -14.54 -12.90
N LEU A 25 2.44 -15.80 -13.19
CA LEU A 25 1.81 -16.18 -14.46
C LEU A 25 0.41 -15.57 -14.60
N GLU A 26 -0.37 -15.49 -13.53
CA GLU A 26 -1.67 -14.82 -13.53
C GLU A 26 -1.53 -13.32 -13.81
N ILE A 27 -0.57 -12.61 -13.16
CA ILE A 27 -0.31 -11.19 -13.45
C ILE A 27 0.19 -10.99 -14.88
N LYS A 28 1.08 -11.86 -15.38
CA LYS A 28 1.58 -11.81 -16.76
C LYS A 28 0.41 -11.88 -17.74
N LYS A 29 -0.52 -12.82 -17.54
CA LYS A 29 -1.73 -12.95 -18.36
C LYS A 29 -2.60 -11.69 -18.34
N LEU A 30 -2.77 -11.07 -17.17
CA LEU A 30 -3.53 -9.82 -17.04
C LEU A 30 -2.84 -8.62 -17.71
N ASN A 31 -1.50 -8.57 -17.68
CA ASN A 31 -0.74 -7.57 -18.45
C ASN A 31 -0.90 -7.80 -19.96
N GLU A 32 -0.77 -9.04 -20.44
CA GLU A 32 -0.87 -9.38 -21.87
C GLU A 32 -2.26 -9.09 -22.44
N SER A 33 -3.32 -9.28 -21.65
CA SER A 33 -4.68 -8.94 -22.05
C SER A 33 -5.00 -7.45 -21.94
N GLY A 34 -4.05 -6.60 -21.53
CA GLY A 34 -4.24 -5.16 -21.33
C GLY A 34 -5.18 -4.81 -20.16
N VAL A 35 -5.51 -5.78 -19.32
CA VAL A 35 -6.44 -5.61 -18.18
C VAL A 35 -5.76 -4.90 -17.02
N LEU A 36 -4.47 -5.17 -16.83
CA LEU A 36 -3.65 -4.52 -15.82
C LEU A 36 -2.56 -3.70 -16.51
N THR A 37 -2.62 -2.38 -16.34
CA THR A 37 -1.64 -1.45 -16.93
C THR A 37 -0.75 -0.80 -15.87
N LEU A 38 -1.14 -0.90 -14.60
CA LEU A 38 -0.42 -0.33 -13.46
C LEU A 38 0.86 -1.09 -13.09
N VAL A 39 1.06 -2.34 -13.53
CA VAL A 39 2.28 -3.11 -13.24
C VAL A 39 3.16 -3.13 -14.50
N PRO A 40 4.50 -2.91 -14.39
CA PRO A 40 5.41 -3.07 -15.51
C PRO A 40 5.19 -4.39 -16.24
N ARG A 41 5.20 -4.37 -17.57
CA ARG A 41 4.95 -5.57 -18.36
C ARG A 41 5.94 -6.67 -18.00
N ILE A 42 5.42 -7.82 -17.61
CA ILE A 42 6.21 -9.03 -17.42
C ILE A 42 6.54 -9.60 -18.79
N VAL A 43 7.83 -9.61 -19.12
CA VAL A 43 8.36 -10.21 -20.36
C VAL A 43 8.41 -11.71 -20.18
N ASP A 44 9.03 -12.19 -19.11
CA ASP A 44 9.17 -13.62 -18.86
C ASP A 44 9.34 -14.02 -17.39
N PHE A 45 9.19 -15.32 -17.12
CA PHE A 45 9.44 -15.94 -15.82
C PHE A 45 10.30 -17.19 -15.97
N PHE A 46 11.47 -17.19 -15.32
CA PHE A 46 12.43 -18.29 -15.32
C PHE A 46 12.26 -19.12 -14.04
N GLU A 47 11.61 -20.27 -14.18
CA GLU A 47 11.24 -21.13 -13.04
C GLU A 47 12.44 -21.63 -12.24
N ASP A 48 13.50 -22.08 -12.92
CA ASP A 48 14.71 -22.62 -12.29
C ASP A 48 15.43 -21.59 -11.40
N LEU A 49 15.34 -20.31 -11.78
CA LEU A 49 15.93 -19.19 -11.05
C LEU A 49 14.93 -18.51 -10.12
N ASN A 50 13.65 -18.90 -10.20
CA ASN A 50 12.53 -18.20 -9.61
C ASN A 50 12.60 -16.68 -9.85
N ALA A 51 12.86 -16.30 -11.10
CA ALA A 51 13.15 -14.92 -11.48
C ALA A 51 12.11 -14.41 -12.48
N VAL A 52 11.64 -13.18 -12.28
CA VAL A 52 10.76 -12.48 -13.23
C VAL A 52 11.55 -11.41 -13.97
N VAL A 53 11.35 -11.34 -15.27
CA VAL A 53 11.91 -10.31 -16.16
C VAL A 53 10.79 -9.38 -16.58
N MET A 54 10.98 -8.09 -16.33
CA MET A 54 9.99 -7.05 -16.57
C MET A 54 10.61 -5.93 -17.40
N GLU A 55 9.78 -5.21 -18.14
CA GLU A 55 10.19 -3.97 -18.78
C GLU A 55 10.59 -2.93 -17.72
N ARG A 56 11.73 -2.27 -17.92
CA ARG A 56 12.12 -1.16 -17.04
C ARG A 56 11.22 0.03 -17.32
N VAL A 57 10.56 0.49 -16.26
CA VAL A 57 9.78 1.73 -16.28
C VAL A 57 10.68 2.92 -15.96
N LYS A 58 10.57 3.98 -16.78
CA LYS A 58 11.16 5.29 -16.49
C LYS A 58 10.24 6.07 -15.58
N GLY A 59 10.80 6.86 -14.67
CA GLY A 59 10.04 7.76 -13.82
C GLY A 59 10.71 8.05 -12.49
N TYR A 60 10.02 8.85 -11.68
CA TYR A 60 10.42 9.16 -10.32
C TYR A 60 9.50 8.45 -9.34
N ALA A 61 10.04 8.01 -8.20
CA ALA A 61 9.22 7.57 -7.09
C ALA A 61 8.24 8.69 -6.71
N PHE A 62 6.97 8.34 -6.52
CA PHE A 62 5.90 9.29 -6.25
C PHE A 62 6.16 10.05 -4.95
N SER A 63 6.80 9.44 -3.97
CA SER A 63 7.29 10.11 -2.75
C SER A 63 8.25 11.28 -3.05
N LYS A 64 9.13 11.14 -4.05
CA LYS A 64 10.03 12.21 -4.51
C LYS A 64 9.26 13.23 -5.33
N ALA A 65 8.36 12.79 -6.21
CA ALA A 65 7.54 13.68 -7.02
C ALA A 65 6.66 14.58 -6.15
N LEU A 66 6.01 14.03 -5.11
CA LEU A 66 5.20 14.76 -4.14
C LEU A 66 5.99 15.87 -3.43
N PHE A 67 7.26 15.66 -3.11
CA PHE A 67 8.10 16.71 -2.51
C PHE A 67 8.14 17.95 -3.42
N PHE A 68 8.35 17.77 -4.73
CA PHE A 68 8.39 18.87 -5.69
C PHE A 68 6.99 19.44 -5.98
N TYR A 69 6.00 18.57 -6.16
CA TYR A 69 4.64 18.97 -6.52
C TYR A 69 3.86 19.60 -5.37
N THR A 70 4.38 19.60 -4.15
CA THR A 70 3.75 20.29 -3.01
C THR A 70 4.38 21.64 -2.71
N LEU A 71 5.39 22.08 -3.46
CA LEU A 71 6.01 23.40 -3.25
C LEU A 71 5.02 24.54 -3.53
N PRO A 72 4.97 25.62 -2.71
CA PRO A 72 3.92 26.66 -2.74
C PRO A 72 3.68 27.40 -4.07
N VAL A 73 4.60 27.32 -5.03
CA VAL A 73 4.48 27.95 -6.36
C VAL A 73 4.09 26.94 -7.44
N ILE A 74 4.43 25.67 -7.22
CA ILE A 74 4.33 24.61 -8.22
C ILE A 74 3.05 23.78 -7.99
N SER A 75 2.53 23.75 -6.77
CA SER A 75 1.45 22.85 -6.38
C SER A 75 0.17 22.98 -7.21
N SER A 76 -0.25 24.20 -7.53
CA SER A 76 -1.43 24.43 -8.37
C SER A 76 -1.26 23.88 -9.80
N LEU A 77 -0.04 23.87 -10.34
CA LEU A 77 0.24 23.36 -11.69
C LEU A 77 0.20 21.83 -11.77
N TYR A 78 0.40 21.14 -10.65
CA TYR A 78 0.50 19.69 -10.59
C TYR A 78 -0.65 19.02 -9.82
N GLU A 79 -1.56 19.79 -9.22
CA GLU A 79 -2.70 19.26 -8.45
C GLU A 79 -3.53 18.30 -9.32
N ASP A 80 -3.96 18.72 -10.50
CA ASP A 80 -4.78 17.87 -11.39
C ASP A 80 -4.08 16.58 -11.80
N ARG A 81 -2.76 16.65 -12.02
CA ARG A 81 -1.94 15.48 -12.34
C ARG A 81 -1.85 14.52 -11.16
N ILE A 82 -1.57 15.01 -9.95
CA ILE A 82 -1.56 14.20 -8.73
C ILE A 82 -2.92 13.52 -8.53
N LEU A 83 -4.00 14.27 -8.65
CA LEU A 83 -5.36 13.76 -8.52
C LEU A 83 -5.66 12.73 -9.62
N GLY A 84 -5.16 12.94 -10.85
CA GLY A 84 -5.19 11.97 -11.95
C GLY A 84 -4.52 10.65 -11.58
N TYR A 85 -3.35 10.68 -10.93
CA TYR A 85 -2.69 9.48 -10.45
C TYR A 85 -3.53 8.73 -9.43
N MET A 86 -4.18 9.42 -8.49
CA MET A 86 -5.02 8.76 -7.47
C MET A 86 -6.19 8.00 -8.09
N ARG A 87 -6.83 8.59 -9.11
CA ARG A 87 -7.90 7.93 -9.88
C ARG A 87 -7.39 6.68 -10.59
N LYS A 88 -6.22 6.78 -11.25
CA LYS A 88 -5.60 5.64 -11.96
C LYS A 88 -5.24 4.52 -11.01
N ILE A 89 -4.51 4.81 -9.92
CA ILE A 89 -4.09 3.80 -8.94
C ILE A 89 -5.31 3.14 -8.30
N GLY A 90 -6.30 3.92 -7.84
CA GLY A 90 -7.52 3.37 -7.25
C GLY A 90 -8.26 2.44 -8.21
N SER A 91 -8.48 2.88 -9.45
CA SER A 91 -9.19 2.09 -10.47
C SER A 91 -8.45 0.79 -10.81
N GLU A 92 -7.16 0.88 -11.08
CA GLU A 92 -6.35 -0.27 -11.50
C GLU A 92 -6.13 -1.27 -10.36
N LEU A 93 -5.92 -0.81 -9.12
CA LEU A 93 -5.83 -1.70 -7.96
C LEU A 93 -7.18 -2.40 -7.69
N GLY A 94 -8.29 -1.68 -7.81
CA GLY A 94 -9.62 -2.29 -7.72
C GLY A 94 -9.86 -3.32 -8.83
N ARG A 95 -9.46 -3.04 -10.08
CA ARG A 95 -9.51 -4.00 -11.18
C ARG A 95 -8.68 -5.24 -10.89
N LEU A 96 -7.43 -5.08 -10.46
CA LEU A 96 -6.56 -6.19 -10.06
C LEU A 96 -7.28 -7.09 -9.04
N HIS A 97 -7.82 -6.50 -7.97
CA HIS A 97 -8.51 -7.25 -6.93
C HIS A 97 -9.80 -7.90 -7.43
N ARG A 98 -10.53 -7.26 -8.36
CA ARG A 98 -11.71 -7.84 -9.01
C ARG A 98 -11.35 -9.09 -9.82
N PHE A 99 -10.33 -9.00 -10.66
CA PHE A 99 -9.95 -10.08 -11.58
C PHE A 99 -9.25 -11.25 -10.88
N THR A 100 -8.58 -10.99 -9.77
CA THR A 100 -7.82 -12.01 -9.03
C THR A 100 -8.55 -12.54 -7.80
N LYS A 101 -9.82 -12.18 -7.61
CA LYS A 101 -10.62 -12.64 -6.46
C LYS A 101 -10.78 -14.16 -6.48
N LYS A 102 -10.28 -14.81 -5.42
CA LYS A 102 -10.38 -16.26 -5.22
C LYS A 102 -11.52 -16.66 -4.26
N GLY A 103 -12.21 -15.68 -3.67
CA GLY A 103 -13.35 -15.91 -2.78
C GLY A 103 -13.38 -14.94 -1.61
N MET A 104 -14.05 -15.36 -0.54
CA MET A 104 -14.11 -14.66 0.74
C MET A 104 -13.53 -15.57 1.82
N LEU A 105 -12.49 -15.13 2.51
CA LEU A 105 -11.87 -15.87 3.61
C LEU A 105 -12.09 -15.14 4.92
N ARG A 106 -12.13 -15.88 6.04
CA ARG A 106 -12.18 -15.26 7.37
C ARG A 106 -10.83 -14.65 7.68
N ILE A 107 -10.84 -13.53 8.39
CA ILE A 107 -9.62 -12.84 8.81
C ILE A 107 -8.73 -13.76 9.66
N GLY A 108 -9.31 -14.53 10.59
CA GLY A 108 -8.58 -15.47 11.44
C GLY A 108 -7.95 -16.65 10.70
N ASP A 109 -8.45 -17.00 9.50
CA ASP A 109 -7.91 -18.07 8.67
C ASP A 109 -6.73 -17.59 7.78
N MET A 110 -6.48 -16.28 7.75
CA MET A 110 -5.41 -15.67 6.95
C MET A 110 -4.18 -15.36 7.79
N ASN A 111 -2.99 -15.60 7.23
CA ASN A 111 -1.74 -15.15 7.86
C ASN A 111 -1.49 -13.65 7.60
N LEU A 112 -2.26 -12.81 8.30
CA LEU A 112 -2.16 -11.36 8.20
C LEU A 112 -1.09 -10.84 9.16
N SER A 113 0.08 -10.49 8.64
CA SER A 113 1.18 -9.92 9.44
C SER A 113 0.73 -8.73 10.30
N LEU A 114 -0.23 -7.94 9.78
CA LEU A 114 -0.88 -6.84 10.49
C LEU A 114 -1.43 -7.25 11.86
N ILE A 115 -2.13 -8.38 11.92
CA ILE A 115 -2.77 -8.89 13.13
C ILE A 115 -1.74 -9.61 13.98
N THR A 116 -1.02 -10.56 13.39
CA THR A 116 -0.05 -11.39 14.10
C THR A 116 1.00 -10.55 14.83
N GLU A 117 1.58 -9.54 14.18
CA GLU A 117 2.60 -8.67 14.79
C GLU A 117 2.02 -7.82 15.92
N VAL A 118 0.76 -7.36 15.82
CA VAL A 118 0.12 -6.57 16.88
C VAL A 118 -0.21 -7.44 18.09
N LYS A 119 -0.80 -8.63 17.89
CA LYS A 119 -1.12 -9.56 18.99
C LYS A 119 0.12 -9.99 19.77
N SER A 120 1.22 -10.24 19.07
CA SER A 120 2.43 -10.81 19.66
C SER A 120 3.48 -9.79 20.11
N SER A 121 3.14 -8.50 20.29
CA SER A 121 4.14 -7.45 20.55
C SER A 121 4.10 -6.92 22.00
N PRO A 122 4.98 -7.41 22.89
CA PRO A 122 5.15 -6.83 24.23
C PRO A 122 5.48 -5.34 24.20
N TYR A 123 6.18 -4.90 23.15
CA TYR A 123 6.53 -3.50 22.94
C TYR A 123 5.30 -2.59 22.87
N LEU A 124 4.22 -3.03 22.23
CA LEU A 124 3.00 -2.23 22.13
C LEU A 124 2.33 -2.08 23.48
N CYS A 125 2.21 -3.16 24.26
CA CYS A 125 1.67 -3.12 25.62
C CYS A 125 2.40 -2.09 26.50
N THR A 126 3.73 -2.06 26.46
CA THR A 126 4.52 -1.03 27.18
C THR A 126 4.30 0.38 26.61
N LEU A 127 4.16 0.52 25.29
CA LEU A 127 4.10 1.82 24.62
C LEU A 127 2.76 2.54 24.79
N ILE A 128 1.64 1.81 24.71
CA ILE A 128 0.29 2.39 24.71
C ILE A 128 -0.48 2.14 26.01
N GLY A 129 0.05 1.30 26.91
CA GLY A 129 -0.59 0.89 28.15
C GLY A 129 -1.27 -0.48 28.02
N ALA A 130 -1.32 -1.22 29.13
CA ALA A 130 -1.87 -2.57 29.19
C ALA A 130 -3.38 -2.58 28.88
N ASP A 131 -4.16 -1.70 29.53
CA ASP A 131 -5.61 -1.62 29.38
C ASP A 131 -6.02 -1.38 27.92
N LEU A 132 -5.43 -0.37 27.28
CA LEU A 132 -5.70 -0.07 25.87
C LEU A 132 -5.25 -1.22 24.95
N PHE A 133 -4.11 -1.84 25.25
CA PHE A 133 -3.62 -2.98 24.46
C PHE A 133 -4.59 -4.17 24.56
N GLU A 134 -5.10 -4.49 25.75
CA GLU A 134 -6.11 -5.52 25.99
C GLU A 134 -7.43 -5.19 25.26
N SER A 135 -7.92 -3.95 25.37
CA SER A 135 -9.09 -3.46 24.62
C SER A 135 -8.93 -3.67 23.10
N ILE A 136 -7.73 -3.45 22.57
CA ILE A 136 -7.43 -3.70 21.14
C ILE A 136 -7.42 -5.19 20.83
N GLN A 137 -6.84 -6.04 21.69
CA GLN A 137 -6.84 -7.49 21.50
C GLN A 137 -8.28 -8.04 21.42
N ASN A 138 -9.14 -7.64 22.34
CA ASN A 138 -10.55 -8.04 22.35
C ASN A 138 -11.26 -7.64 21.05
N LYS A 139 -11.00 -6.43 20.53
CA LYS A 139 -11.52 -5.99 19.22
C LYS A 139 -10.96 -6.77 18.03
N VAL A 140 -9.70 -7.19 18.10
CA VAL A 140 -9.10 -8.05 17.06
C VAL A 140 -9.82 -9.39 17.02
N GLU A 141 -10.08 -10.01 18.18
CA GLU A 141 -10.79 -11.29 18.27
C GLU A 141 -12.22 -11.20 17.69
N GLU A 142 -12.93 -10.09 17.94
CA GLU A 142 -14.26 -9.85 17.35
C GLU A 142 -14.23 -9.91 15.81
N ILE A 143 -13.19 -9.36 15.17
CA ILE A 143 -13.09 -9.30 13.70
C ILE A 143 -12.48 -10.54 13.05
N GLU A 144 -11.92 -11.50 13.81
CA GLU A 144 -11.33 -12.71 13.22
C GLU A 144 -12.37 -13.55 12.45
N ASN A 145 -13.65 -13.44 12.82
CA ASN A 145 -14.76 -14.09 12.14
C ASN A 145 -15.22 -13.38 10.87
N GLU A 146 -14.84 -12.11 10.69
CA GLU A 146 -15.24 -11.33 9.52
C GLU A 146 -14.66 -11.92 8.24
N ARG A 147 -15.47 -11.91 7.17
CA ARG A 147 -15.06 -12.44 5.87
C ARG A 147 -14.71 -11.30 4.93
N VAL A 148 -13.50 -11.34 4.39
CA VAL A 148 -13.02 -10.34 3.45
C VAL A 148 -12.58 -10.99 2.14
N PRO A 149 -12.59 -10.24 1.02
CA PRO A 149 -12.13 -10.77 -0.25
C PRO A 149 -10.66 -11.19 -0.20
N PHE A 150 -10.40 -12.40 -0.67
CA PHE A 150 -9.05 -12.94 -0.84
C PHE A 150 -8.63 -12.78 -2.31
N VAL A 151 -7.60 -11.97 -2.53
CA VAL A 151 -7.22 -11.46 -3.86
C VAL A 151 -5.70 -11.45 -4.00
N GLN A 152 -5.16 -11.25 -5.20
CA GLN A 152 -3.75 -10.89 -5.33
C GLN A 152 -3.53 -9.46 -4.85
N ILE A 153 -2.48 -9.26 -4.05
CA ILE A 153 -2.14 -7.95 -3.48
C ILE A 153 -0.71 -7.54 -3.85
N HIS A 154 -0.51 -6.23 -4.00
CA HIS A 154 0.80 -5.61 -4.14
C HIS A 154 1.64 -5.75 -2.86
N ARG A 155 1.00 -5.74 -1.68
CA ARG A 155 1.53 -5.70 -0.30
C ARG A 155 1.98 -4.34 0.20
N ASP A 156 2.76 -3.60 -0.58
CA ASP A 156 3.29 -2.29 -0.16
C ASP A 156 3.17 -1.20 -1.24
N PRO A 157 1.95 -0.82 -1.67
CA PRO A 157 1.73 0.26 -2.64
C PRO A 157 1.91 1.64 -2.01
N THR A 158 2.91 1.82 -1.16
CA THR A 158 3.24 3.13 -0.56
C THR A 158 3.93 4.03 -1.58
N PRO A 159 3.92 5.37 -1.40
CA PRO A 159 4.42 6.32 -2.41
C PRO A 159 5.85 6.11 -2.91
N HIS A 160 6.73 5.40 -2.20
CA HIS A 160 8.07 5.07 -2.71
C HIS A 160 8.09 3.91 -3.72
N ASN A 161 7.07 3.05 -3.72
CA ASN A 161 6.88 1.93 -4.65
C ASN A 161 5.94 2.27 -5.81
N ILE A 162 5.67 3.55 -6.01
CA ILE A 162 4.88 4.05 -7.15
C ILE A 162 5.82 4.90 -7.99
N LEU A 163 5.98 4.58 -9.27
CA LEU A 163 6.69 5.41 -10.23
C LEU A 163 5.71 6.25 -11.02
N VAL A 164 6.06 7.51 -11.23
CA VAL A 164 5.31 8.45 -12.06
C VAL A 164 6.21 9.04 -13.14
N ASN A 165 5.67 9.16 -14.36
CA ASN A 165 6.34 9.78 -15.49
C ASN A 165 5.32 10.42 -16.43
N GLY A 166 5.28 11.75 -16.50
CA GLY A 166 4.20 12.44 -17.22
C GLY A 166 2.86 12.07 -16.61
N ASP A 167 1.95 11.49 -17.40
CA ASP A 167 0.65 11.03 -16.90
C ASP A 167 0.63 9.54 -16.54
N ASP A 168 1.73 8.83 -16.76
CA ASP A 168 1.84 7.40 -16.48
C ASP A 168 2.14 7.13 -15.01
N VAL A 169 1.57 6.03 -14.51
CA VAL A 169 1.75 5.56 -13.12
C VAL A 169 1.98 4.07 -13.15
N PHE A 170 2.97 3.62 -12.37
CA PHE A 170 3.31 2.21 -12.24
C PHE A 170 3.54 1.85 -10.78
N LEU A 171 2.98 0.73 -10.34
CA LEU A 171 3.34 0.06 -9.09
C LEU A 171 4.54 -0.85 -9.34
N VAL A 172 5.61 -0.64 -8.58
CA VAL A 172 6.84 -1.44 -8.65
C VAL A 172 7.08 -2.19 -7.36
N ASP A 173 7.95 -3.20 -7.42
CA ASP A 173 8.20 -4.10 -6.29
C ASP A 173 6.97 -4.96 -5.88
N PHE A 174 6.15 -5.33 -6.87
CA PHE A 174 4.99 -6.20 -6.67
C PHE A 174 5.38 -7.51 -5.96
N ALA A 175 4.61 -7.90 -4.93
CA ALA A 175 4.92 -9.04 -4.08
C ALA A 175 4.48 -10.41 -4.64
N PHE A 176 3.59 -10.43 -5.63
CA PHE A 176 3.03 -11.64 -6.26
C PHE A 176 2.48 -12.65 -5.22
N ARG A 177 1.65 -12.15 -4.30
CA ARG A 177 1.04 -12.98 -3.24
C ARG A 177 -0.45 -12.74 -3.13
N LEU A 178 -1.14 -13.72 -2.56
CA LEU A 178 -2.53 -13.55 -2.14
C LEU A 178 -2.62 -12.95 -0.74
N GLY A 179 -3.68 -12.19 -0.47
CA GLY A 179 -3.93 -11.58 0.82
C GLY A 179 -5.31 -10.95 0.91
N ALA A 180 -5.57 -10.24 1.99
CA ALA A 180 -6.83 -9.53 2.15
C ALA A 180 -6.82 -8.24 1.31
N SER A 181 -7.89 -7.98 0.56
CA SER A 181 -7.97 -6.83 -0.35
C SER A 181 -7.72 -5.47 0.30
N PHE A 182 -7.98 -5.35 1.61
CA PHE A 182 -7.75 -4.11 2.35
C PHE A 182 -6.27 -3.82 2.65
N GLU A 183 -5.37 -4.80 2.54
CA GLU A 183 -3.96 -4.61 2.92
C GLU A 183 -3.31 -3.51 2.07
N ASP A 184 -3.55 -3.52 0.76
CA ASP A 184 -3.02 -2.53 -0.16
C ASP A 184 -3.61 -1.14 0.05
N THR A 185 -4.92 -1.06 0.29
CA THR A 185 -5.59 0.22 0.49
C THR A 185 -5.21 0.86 1.84
N LEU A 186 -5.01 0.06 2.89
CA LEU A 186 -4.43 0.51 4.16
C LEU A 186 -2.99 0.98 3.97
N ALA A 187 -2.15 0.19 3.31
CA ALA A 187 -0.75 0.54 3.08
C ALA A 187 -0.62 1.85 2.27
N PHE A 188 -1.41 2.00 1.21
CA PHE A 188 -1.46 3.21 0.40
C PHE A 188 -1.89 4.43 1.24
N SER A 189 -3.03 4.34 1.94
CA SER A 189 -3.57 5.45 2.74
C SER A 189 -2.63 5.87 3.86
N THR A 190 -2.07 4.90 4.61
CA THR A 190 -1.09 5.20 5.67
C THR A 190 0.19 5.79 5.08
N GLY A 191 0.62 5.32 3.91
CA GLY A 191 1.77 5.88 3.19
C GLY A 191 1.59 7.36 2.84
N LEU A 192 0.41 7.75 2.35
CA LEU A 192 0.08 9.14 2.06
C LEU A 192 0.02 10.00 3.34
N GLU A 193 -0.61 9.49 4.40
CA GLU A 193 -0.69 10.17 5.70
C GLU A 193 0.71 10.44 6.30
N LEU A 194 1.64 9.47 6.21
CA LEU A 194 3.02 9.69 6.62
C LEU A 194 3.75 10.69 5.73
N MET A 195 3.48 10.71 4.42
CA MET A 195 4.09 11.71 3.52
C MET A 195 3.63 13.13 3.85
N GLU A 196 2.35 13.35 4.18
CA GLU A 196 1.85 14.66 4.61
C GLU A 196 2.61 15.16 5.84
N ASN A 197 2.79 14.32 6.84
CA ASN A 197 3.50 14.69 8.06
C ASN A 197 5.01 14.91 7.87
N ARG A 198 5.61 14.36 6.81
CA ARG A 198 7.04 14.53 6.49
C ARG A 198 7.33 15.74 5.60
N LEU A 199 6.34 16.22 4.85
CA LEU A 199 6.53 17.24 3.82
C LEU A 199 6.00 18.61 4.32
N PRO A 200 6.86 19.65 4.39
CA PRO A 200 6.52 20.92 5.05
C PRO A 200 5.37 21.71 4.38
N PHE A 201 5.08 21.45 3.11
CA PHE A 201 4.08 22.17 2.32
C PHE A 201 2.92 21.28 1.85
N PHE A 202 2.84 20.05 2.34
CA PHE A 202 1.76 19.16 1.96
C PHE A 202 0.48 19.59 2.68
N SER A 203 -0.45 20.15 1.91
CA SER A 203 -1.77 20.52 2.42
C SER A 203 -2.60 19.30 2.81
N LYS A 204 -3.16 19.32 4.02
CA LYS A 204 -4.17 18.35 4.48
C LYS A 204 -5.38 18.26 3.56
N PHE A 205 -5.77 19.37 2.96
CA PHE A 205 -6.88 19.40 2.01
C PHE A 205 -6.57 18.59 0.74
N LEU A 206 -5.33 18.71 0.22
CA LEU A 206 -4.88 17.90 -0.89
C LEU A 206 -4.82 16.41 -0.51
N LEU A 207 -4.31 16.08 0.68
CA LEU A 207 -4.28 14.70 1.18
C LEU A 207 -5.69 14.07 1.20
N GLU A 208 -6.67 14.79 1.74
CA GLU A 208 -8.04 14.28 1.82
C GLU A 208 -8.69 14.16 0.43
N LYS A 209 -8.46 15.11 -0.49
CA LYS A 209 -8.85 14.96 -1.90
C LYS A 209 -8.21 13.72 -2.55
N MET A 210 -6.92 13.50 -2.33
CA MET A 210 -6.19 12.36 -2.88
C MET A 210 -6.77 11.03 -2.39
N LYS A 211 -6.99 10.91 -1.08
CA LYS A 211 -7.61 9.73 -0.47
C LYS A 211 -9.03 9.52 -1.01
N TYR A 212 -9.85 10.57 -1.05
CA TYR A 212 -11.21 10.50 -1.59
C TYR A 212 -11.22 9.96 -3.03
N LEU A 213 -10.40 10.52 -3.92
CA LEU A 213 -10.36 10.07 -5.32
C LEU A 213 -9.86 8.64 -5.45
N PHE A 214 -8.84 8.25 -4.68
CA PHE A 214 -8.35 6.88 -4.66
C PHE A 214 -9.45 5.90 -4.23
N PHE A 215 -10.07 6.11 -3.07
CA PHE A 215 -11.09 5.21 -2.53
C PHE A 215 -12.34 5.17 -3.41
N ASN A 216 -12.84 6.31 -3.89
CA ASN A 216 -13.99 6.37 -4.79
C ASN A 216 -13.76 5.58 -6.09
N HIS A 217 -12.58 5.72 -6.70
CA HIS A 217 -12.26 4.99 -7.93
C HIS A 217 -11.97 3.51 -7.71
N TYR A 218 -11.39 3.18 -6.55
CA TYR A 218 -11.25 1.80 -6.12
C TYR A 218 -12.61 1.14 -5.93
N GLU A 219 -13.54 1.75 -5.18
CA GLU A 219 -14.86 1.19 -4.89
C GLU A 219 -15.68 0.94 -6.17
N LYS A 220 -15.61 1.88 -7.13
CA LYS A 220 -16.21 1.70 -8.48
C LYS A 220 -15.66 0.47 -9.20
N SER A 221 -14.39 0.16 -8.98
CA SER A 221 -13.67 -0.96 -9.60
C SER A 221 -13.67 -2.22 -8.73
N PHE A 222 -13.99 -2.15 -7.45
CA PHE A 222 -14.04 -3.27 -6.52
C PHE A 222 -14.84 -2.87 -5.29
N HIS A 223 -16.06 -3.40 -5.19
CA HIS A 223 -16.98 -3.02 -4.12
C HIS A 223 -16.49 -3.56 -2.77
N PHE A 224 -15.83 -2.70 -1.98
CA PHE A 224 -15.39 -2.96 -0.62
C PHE A 224 -15.64 -1.71 0.22
N PRO A 225 -16.41 -1.80 1.32
CA PRO A 225 -16.77 -0.63 2.10
C PRO A 225 -15.59 -0.12 2.94
N PHE A 226 -15.24 1.17 2.81
CA PHE A 226 -14.19 1.82 3.61
C PHE A 226 -14.73 2.67 4.76
N GLU A 227 -15.77 2.19 5.44
CA GLU A 227 -16.49 2.93 6.47
C GLU A 227 -16.71 2.11 7.75
N GLY A 228 -17.15 2.78 8.81
CA GLY A 228 -17.51 2.15 10.08
C GLY A 228 -16.34 1.69 10.95
N ASN A 229 -16.69 1.03 12.07
CA ASN A 229 -15.75 0.62 13.11
C ASN A 229 -14.70 -0.39 12.60
N PHE A 230 -15.10 -1.28 11.69
CA PHE A 230 -14.20 -2.26 11.10
C PHE A 230 -13.00 -1.58 10.40
N TRP A 231 -13.27 -0.59 9.55
CA TRP A 231 -12.22 0.13 8.85
C TRP A 231 -11.35 0.99 9.78
N ILE A 232 -11.96 1.60 10.81
CA ILE A 232 -11.23 2.36 11.83
C ILE A 232 -10.28 1.45 12.61
N LEU A 233 -10.72 0.24 12.99
CA LEU A 233 -9.89 -0.76 13.64
C LEU A 233 -8.73 -1.21 12.75
N LEU A 234 -8.98 -1.52 11.48
CA LEU A 234 -7.92 -1.87 10.54
C LEU A 234 -6.85 -0.76 10.41
N LYS A 235 -7.26 0.51 10.36
CA LYS A 235 -6.33 1.65 10.40
C LYS A 235 -5.54 1.73 11.70
N LEU A 236 -6.18 1.46 12.85
CA LEU A 236 -5.51 1.42 14.15
C LEU A 236 -4.45 0.32 14.18
N LEU A 237 -4.79 -0.90 13.76
CA LEU A 237 -3.84 -2.01 13.67
C LEU A 237 -2.67 -1.67 12.75
N ARG A 238 -2.92 -1.01 11.61
CA ARG A 238 -1.84 -0.63 10.68
C ARG A 238 -0.92 0.41 11.29
N THR A 239 -1.47 1.36 12.03
CA THR A 239 -0.73 2.38 12.77
C THR A 239 0.18 1.72 13.83
N LEU A 240 -0.35 0.75 14.58
CA LEU A 240 0.40 0.00 15.59
C LEU A 240 1.51 -0.85 14.95
N GLN A 241 1.22 -1.51 13.84
CA GLN A 241 2.22 -2.27 13.08
C GLN A 241 3.39 -1.38 12.65
N GLN A 242 3.11 -0.16 12.17
CA GLN A 242 4.16 0.81 11.83
C GLN A 242 4.99 1.23 13.05
N LEU A 243 4.37 1.39 14.22
CA LEU A 243 5.12 1.65 15.46
C LEU A 243 6.09 0.51 15.80
N ILE A 244 5.69 -0.75 15.59
CA ILE A 244 6.56 -1.92 15.75
C ILE A 244 7.75 -1.84 14.78
N VAL A 245 7.54 -1.50 13.51
CA VAL A 245 8.61 -1.33 12.52
C VAL A 245 9.64 -0.32 13.01
N TYR A 246 9.19 0.79 13.57
CA TYR A 246 10.07 1.83 14.10
C TYR A 246 10.66 1.53 15.48
N ARG A 247 10.41 0.37 16.11
CA ARG A 247 10.94 0.04 17.44
C ARG A 247 12.48 0.16 17.50
N ARG A 248 13.16 -0.29 16.44
CA ARG A 248 14.62 -0.22 16.32
C ARG A 248 15.00 1.12 15.73
N ARG A 249 15.82 1.88 16.47
CA ARG A 249 16.33 3.17 16.00
C ARG A 249 17.35 2.97 14.89
N SER A 250 17.20 3.69 13.80
CA SER A 250 18.24 3.78 12.77
C SER A 250 19.51 4.42 13.33
N LYS A 251 20.68 3.88 12.96
CA LYS A 251 22.00 4.51 13.22
C LYS A 251 22.26 5.72 12.31
N ASN A 252 21.57 5.79 11.16
CA ASN A 252 21.66 6.93 10.25
C ASN A 252 20.81 8.10 10.79
N LEU A 253 21.44 9.27 11.01
CA LEU A 253 20.81 10.44 11.62
C LEU A 253 19.59 10.95 10.83
N LYS A 254 19.71 11.08 9.51
CA LYS A 254 18.60 11.56 8.67
C LYS A 254 17.38 10.64 8.81
N ARG A 255 17.61 9.33 8.75
CA ARG A 255 16.55 8.33 8.94
C ARG A 255 15.99 8.37 10.36
N TYR A 256 16.83 8.50 11.38
CA TYR A 256 16.42 8.61 12.77
C TYR A 256 15.47 9.79 13.02
N VAL A 257 15.76 10.97 12.42
CA VAL A 257 14.89 12.15 12.54
C VAL A 257 13.51 11.87 11.93
N ILE A 258 13.45 11.27 10.74
CA ILE A 258 12.19 10.89 10.08
C ILE A 258 11.41 9.91 10.95
N GLU A 259 12.08 8.87 11.47
CA GLU A 259 11.47 7.88 12.36
C GLU A 259 10.88 8.53 13.62
N CYS A 260 11.52 9.56 14.18
CA CYS A 260 10.99 10.29 15.34
C CYS A 260 9.75 11.11 15.00
N ILE A 261 9.74 11.78 13.84
CA ILE A 261 8.60 12.55 13.34
C ILE A 261 7.40 11.62 13.13
N ASP A 262 7.63 10.49 12.45
CA ASP A 262 6.58 9.50 12.18
C ASP A 262 6.05 8.88 13.47
N LYS A 263 6.91 8.51 14.43
CA LYS A 263 6.46 7.95 15.72
C LYS A 263 5.54 8.90 16.47
N ARG A 264 5.86 10.20 16.53
CA ARG A 264 5.02 11.20 17.20
C ARG A 264 3.64 11.28 16.55
N TYR A 265 3.61 11.30 15.22
CA TYR A 265 2.38 11.28 14.45
C TYR A 265 1.57 10.01 14.69
N LEU A 266 2.19 8.84 14.58
CA LEU A 266 1.54 7.54 14.78
C LEU A 266 0.97 7.39 16.18
N LEU A 267 1.68 7.84 17.22
CA LEU A 267 1.16 7.82 18.60
C LEU A 267 -0.06 8.74 18.79
N LYS A 268 -0.04 9.93 18.18
CA LYS A 268 -1.22 10.81 18.15
C LYS A 268 -2.38 10.11 17.44
N ARG A 269 -2.09 9.45 16.32
CA ARG A 269 -3.08 8.74 15.50
C ARG A 269 -3.70 7.54 16.23
N VAL A 270 -2.92 6.79 17.00
CA VAL A 270 -3.42 5.73 17.89
C VAL A 270 -4.47 6.30 18.84
N LYS A 271 -4.17 7.41 19.54
CA LYS A 271 -5.12 8.04 20.46
C LYS A 271 -6.42 8.45 19.76
N GLU A 272 -6.32 9.09 18.60
CA GLU A 272 -7.49 9.51 17.81
C GLU A 272 -8.38 8.33 17.38
N LEU A 273 -7.77 7.25 16.88
CA LEU A 273 -8.51 6.08 16.39
C LEU A 273 -9.10 5.26 17.55
N SER A 274 -8.37 5.11 18.66
CA SER A 274 -8.88 4.46 19.87
C SER A 274 -10.09 5.20 20.45
N LEU A 275 -10.06 6.53 20.48
CA LEU A 275 -11.22 7.34 20.91
C LEU A 275 -12.44 7.13 20.01
N LYS A 276 -12.25 7.07 18.68
CA LYS A 276 -13.35 6.80 17.73
C LYS A 276 -13.97 5.41 17.91
N LEU A 277 -13.20 4.46 18.41
CA LEU A 277 -13.64 3.10 18.71
C LEU A 277 -14.14 2.93 20.14
N ASN A 278 -14.14 3.99 20.95
CA ASN A 278 -14.46 3.97 22.38
C ASN A 278 -13.61 2.96 23.18
N LEU A 279 -12.33 2.80 22.80
CA LEU A 279 -11.38 1.95 23.53
C LEU A 279 -10.82 2.71 24.73
N ARG A 280 -10.68 2.01 25.86
CA ARG A 280 -10.11 2.53 27.11
C ARG A 280 -8.77 1.87 27.36
#